data_AF-A0A559UQ47-F1
#
_entry.id   AF-A0A559UQ47-F1
#
_cell.length_a   1.000
_cell.length_b   1.000
_cell.length_c   1.000
_cell.angle_alpha   90.00
_cell.angle_beta   90.00
_cell.angle_gamma   90.00
#
_symmetry.space_group_name_H-M   'P 1'
#
loop_
_entity.id
_entity.type
_entity.pdbx_description
1 polymer ?
#
loop_
_entity_poly.entity_id
_entity_poly.type
_entity_poly.pdbx_seq_one_letter_code
_entity_poly.pdbx_strand_id
1 'polypeptide(L)'
;MSGDARKTAEGLSYLSGFGNEHASEAVPGALPEGRNSPQRAPLGLYAEQLSGSAFTEPRSHNRRSWLYRVRPSAAHPAFTRTGNGAIRTAPFTETVPDPNRLRWNPLPEPPAGTDFLAGLWTLGGNGDASQRSGMAVHLYHANSSMERVFSDADGELLIVPERGGLLLHTEFGRLHAEPGHVALIPRGVRFRVELLDTAPDGGQSPTARGYVCENYGAPFQLPDLGPIGANGLANARDFRAPVAAYEDVEGPVEVVNKFCGNLWTATYDHSPLDVVAWHGNHVPYVYDLRRFNVIGTISYDHPDPSIFTVLTSPSDTPGLAGVDFVVFAPRWLVGEDTFRPPYFHRNVMSEYMGLVEGAYDAKAEGFVPGGGSLHNMMSAHGPDRETFDRASAAELKPQKIDDGLAFMFETRWPVTLTPHAAGADHLQQRYDDVWQGLERHFRAL
;
A
#
# COMPACT_ATOMS: atom_id res chain seq x y z
N MET A 1 2.43 -11.36 25.50
CA MET A 1 1.52 -10.34 24.92
C MET A 1 1.16 -10.65 23.46
N SER A 2 2.00 -11.36 22.69
CA SER A 2 1.78 -11.59 21.25
C SER A 2 0.60 -12.53 20.86
N GLY A 3 0.28 -13.54 21.68
CA GLY A 3 -0.88 -14.41 21.43
C GLY A 3 -2.24 -13.71 21.51
N ASP A 4 -2.31 -12.54 22.16
CA ASP A 4 -3.55 -11.75 22.29
C ASP A 4 -3.84 -10.94 21.01
N ALA A 5 -2.78 -10.47 20.33
CA ALA A 5 -2.88 -9.71 19.09
C ALA A 5 -3.50 -10.53 17.96
N ARG A 6 -3.04 -11.77 17.77
CA ARG A 6 -3.57 -12.67 16.73
C ARG A 6 -5.02 -13.05 16.99
N LYS A 7 -5.34 -13.40 18.25
CA LYS A 7 -6.71 -13.68 18.65
C LYS A 7 -7.64 -12.48 18.44
N THR A 8 -7.15 -11.27 18.74
CA THR A 8 -7.87 -10.04 18.46
C THR A 8 -8.11 -9.88 16.95
N ALA A 9 -7.08 -10.06 16.14
CA ALA A 9 -7.13 -9.93 14.68
C ALA A 9 -8.14 -10.90 14.02
N GLU A 10 -8.21 -12.14 14.50
CA GLU A 10 -9.16 -13.17 14.02
C GLU A 10 -10.61 -12.88 14.42
N GLY A 11 -10.83 -12.13 15.50
CA GLY A 11 -12.15 -11.78 16.03
C GLY A 11 -12.73 -10.45 15.53
N LEU A 12 -12.03 -9.72 14.65
CA LEU A 12 -12.47 -8.41 14.18
C LEU A 12 -13.73 -8.49 13.32
N SER A 13 -14.61 -7.50 13.50
CA SER A 13 -15.74 -7.24 12.61
C SER A 13 -15.49 -5.97 11.80
N TYR A 14 -16.15 -5.87 10.64
CA TYR A 14 -15.91 -4.81 9.67
C TYR A 14 -17.20 -4.30 9.04
N LEU A 15 -17.17 -3.06 8.59
CA LEU A 15 -18.18 -2.47 7.70
C LEU A 15 -17.70 -2.66 6.25
N SER A 16 -18.59 -3.05 5.34
CA SER A 16 -18.23 -3.33 3.94
C SER A 16 -18.65 -2.22 2.98
N GLY A 17 -17.87 -2.00 1.93
CA GLY A 17 -18.17 -1.05 0.85
C GLY A 17 -17.16 0.09 0.76
N PHE A 18 -16.35 0.07 -0.30
CA PHE A 18 -15.42 1.14 -0.62
C PHE A 18 -16.15 2.46 -0.89
N GLY A 19 -15.77 3.52 -0.18
CA GLY A 19 -16.30 4.87 -0.38
C GLY A 19 -17.70 5.12 0.18
N ASN A 20 -18.29 4.17 0.92
CA ASN A 20 -19.54 4.40 1.64
C ASN A 20 -19.42 5.54 2.66
N GLU A 21 -20.56 6.15 2.98
CA GLU A 21 -20.74 6.93 4.20
C GLU A 21 -21.05 5.95 5.35
N HIS A 22 -19.99 5.53 6.04
CA HIS A 22 -20.07 4.58 7.16
C HIS A 22 -20.48 5.28 8.45
N ALA A 23 -21.00 4.52 9.41
CA ALA A 23 -21.27 4.96 10.77
C ALA A 23 -20.96 3.82 11.75
N SER A 24 -20.25 4.11 12.83
CA SER A 24 -19.87 3.13 13.84
C SER A 24 -19.78 3.76 15.22
N GLU A 25 -20.22 3.03 16.24
CA GLU A 25 -20.08 3.41 17.65
C GLU A 25 -19.65 2.20 18.48
N ALA A 26 -18.62 2.38 19.30
CA ALA A 26 -18.15 1.36 20.24
C ALA A 26 -19.03 1.30 21.50
N VAL A 27 -19.69 2.42 21.83
CA VAL A 27 -20.62 2.56 22.95
C VAL A 27 -21.98 3.00 22.40
N PRO A 28 -23.07 2.28 22.68
CA PRO A 28 -24.39 2.61 22.17
C PRO A 28 -24.81 4.05 22.49
N GLY A 29 -25.30 4.78 21.48
CA GLY A 29 -25.75 6.16 21.60
C GLY A 29 -24.63 7.20 21.67
N ALA A 30 -23.40 6.84 21.28
CA ALA A 30 -22.29 7.77 21.18
C ALA A 30 -22.40 8.67 19.93
N LEU A 31 -23.01 8.19 18.84
CA LEU A 31 -23.30 9.02 17.67
C LEU A 31 -24.48 9.97 17.93
N PRO A 32 -24.33 11.28 17.69
CA PRO A 32 -25.46 12.20 17.74
C PRO A 32 -26.45 11.96 16.61
N GLU A 33 -27.74 12.07 16.93
CA GLU A 33 -28.81 11.89 15.95
C GLU A 33 -29.15 13.20 15.21
N GLY A 34 -29.18 13.14 13.88
CA GLY A 34 -29.68 14.20 13.00
C GLY A 34 -28.80 15.47 12.91
N ARG A 35 -27.59 15.47 13.49
CA ARG A 35 -26.64 16.59 13.42
C ARG A 35 -25.22 16.13 13.73
N ASN A 36 -24.21 16.88 13.28
CA ASN A 36 -22.80 16.55 13.54
C ASN A 36 -22.22 17.27 14.77
N SER A 37 -22.74 18.46 15.10
CA SER A 37 -22.18 19.32 16.15
C SER A 37 -23.23 19.70 17.19
N PRO A 38 -23.69 18.74 18.02
CA PRO A 38 -24.59 19.04 19.13
C PRO A 38 -23.92 19.96 20.16
N GLN A 39 -24.70 20.81 20.84
CA GLN A 39 -24.16 21.66 21.92
C GLN A 39 -23.54 20.83 23.06
N ARG A 40 -24.08 19.63 23.30
CA ARG A 40 -23.57 18.63 24.24
C ARG A 40 -23.54 17.32 23.49
N ALA A 41 -22.36 16.86 23.09
CA ALA A 41 -22.26 15.57 22.43
C ALA A 41 -22.63 14.45 23.41
N PRO A 42 -23.19 13.33 22.91
CA PRO A 42 -23.44 12.17 23.75
C PRO A 42 -22.19 11.74 24.52
N LEU A 43 -22.39 11.23 25.72
CA LEU A 43 -21.34 10.76 26.62
C LEU A 43 -20.29 11.84 27.01
N GLY A 44 -20.53 13.12 26.70
CA GLY A 44 -19.58 14.20 26.98
C GLY A 44 -18.40 14.26 26.02
N LEU A 45 -18.50 13.60 24.86
CA LEU A 45 -17.43 13.55 23.84
C LEU A 45 -17.20 14.90 23.17
N TYR A 46 -16.07 15.01 22.47
CA TYR A 46 -15.77 16.11 21.56
C TYR A 46 -16.09 15.70 20.13
N ALA A 47 -16.85 16.53 19.41
CA ALA A 47 -17.05 16.38 17.98
C ALA A 47 -15.86 17.03 17.23
N GLU A 48 -15.19 16.25 16.40
CA GLU A 48 -14.05 16.66 15.58
C GLU A 48 -14.28 16.24 14.13
N GLN A 49 -13.96 17.09 13.16
CA GLN A 49 -14.04 16.72 11.75
C GLN A 49 -12.64 16.55 11.17
N LEU A 50 -12.37 15.36 10.63
CA LEU A 50 -11.22 15.10 9.79
C LEU A 50 -11.62 15.32 8.32
N SER A 51 -11.07 16.36 7.71
CA SER A 51 -11.32 16.71 6.30
C SER A 51 -10.18 16.16 5.43
N GLY A 52 -10.46 15.10 4.66
CA GLY A 52 -9.51 14.48 3.74
C GLY A 52 -9.41 15.18 2.39
N SER A 53 -10.41 16.00 2.05
CA SER A 53 -10.47 16.77 0.81
C SER A 53 -10.83 18.25 1.09
N ALA A 54 -10.73 19.10 0.07
CA ALA A 54 -11.26 20.46 0.18
C ALA A 54 -12.80 20.43 0.35
N PHE A 55 -13.35 21.40 1.09
CA PHE A 55 -14.79 21.45 1.39
C PHE A 55 -15.67 21.53 0.14
N THR A 56 -15.17 22.14 -0.93
CA THR A 56 -15.90 22.38 -2.18
C THR A 56 -15.70 21.29 -3.23
N GLU A 57 -14.96 20.22 -2.91
CA GLU A 57 -14.84 19.08 -3.83
C GLU A 57 -16.23 18.51 -4.15
N PRO A 58 -16.48 18.10 -5.40
CA PRO A 58 -17.72 17.42 -5.78
C PRO A 58 -18.01 16.26 -4.84
N ARG A 59 -19.30 15.98 -4.59
CA ARG A 59 -19.72 14.94 -3.62
C ARG A 59 -19.06 13.58 -3.87
N SER A 60 -18.81 13.21 -5.12
CA SER A 60 -18.13 11.95 -5.50
C SER A 60 -16.67 11.89 -5.06
N HIS A 61 -16.00 13.03 -4.89
CA HIS A 61 -14.60 13.14 -4.49
C HIS A 61 -14.42 13.66 -3.06
N ASN A 62 -15.47 14.21 -2.45
CA ASN A 62 -15.41 14.82 -1.14
C ASN A 62 -15.19 13.74 -0.06
N ARG A 63 -14.10 13.84 0.70
CA ARG A 63 -13.71 12.89 1.75
C ARG A 63 -13.68 13.59 3.11
N ARG A 64 -14.52 13.15 4.04
CA ARG A 64 -14.57 13.66 5.41
C ARG A 64 -15.18 12.67 6.39
N SER A 65 -14.69 12.71 7.62
CA SER A 65 -15.23 11.93 8.73
C SER A 65 -15.40 12.79 9.98
N TRP A 66 -16.49 12.55 10.70
CA TRP A 66 -16.74 13.10 12.02
C TRP A 66 -16.36 12.07 13.07
N LEU A 67 -15.58 12.50 14.05
CA LEU A 67 -15.05 11.72 15.15
C LEU A 67 -15.65 12.26 16.45
N TYR A 68 -16.14 11.36 17.29
CA TYR A 68 -16.63 11.66 18.63
C TYR A 68 -15.67 11.00 19.62
N ARG A 69 -14.77 11.82 20.18
CA ARG A 69 -13.57 11.38 20.89
C ARG A 69 -13.51 11.91 22.32
N VAL A 70 -12.75 11.26 23.19
CA VAL A 70 -12.64 11.60 24.61
C VAL A 70 -11.93 12.95 24.81
N ARG A 71 -10.82 13.17 24.11
CA ARG A 71 -10.08 14.44 24.08
C ARG A 71 -9.90 14.92 22.64
N PRO A 72 -10.05 16.23 22.37
CA PRO A 72 -9.86 16.74 21.02
C PRO A 72 -8.39 16.65 20.61
N SER A 73 -8.13 16.35 19.33
CA SER A 73 -6.77 16.27 18.78
C SER A 73 -5.94 17.53 19.02
N ALA A 74 -6.58 18.70 19.13
CA ALA A 74 -5.91 19.96 19.37
C ALA A 74 -5.24 20.07 20.75
N ALA A 75 -5.60 19.20 21.70
CA ALA A 75 -5.04 19.18 23.05
C ALA A 75 -3.71 18.41 23.09
N HIS A 76 -2.68 18.94 22.41
CA HIS A 76 -1.34 18.36 22.41
C HIS A 76 -0.26 19.42 22.68
N PRO A 77 0.91 19.04 23.24
CA PRO A 77 2.05 19.93 23.35
C PRO A 77 2.68 20.23 21.98
N ALA A 78 3.61 21.19 21.93
CA ALA A 78 4.32 21.51 20.69
C ALA A 78 5.15 20.30 20.21
N PHE A 79 5.07 20.03 18.90
CA PHE A 79 5.92 19.05 18.25
C PHE A 79 7.36 19.56 18.10
N THR A 80 8.32 18.64 18.22
CA THR A 80 9.75 18.90 17.98
C THR A 80 10.29 17.97 16.90
N ARG A 81 11.21 18.45 16.08
CA ARG A 81 11.76 17.65 14.97
C ARG A 81 12.62 16.51 15.53
N THR A 82 12.47 15.33 14.96
CA THR A 82 13.30 14.15 15.26
C THR A 82 14.02 13.64 14.01
N GLY A 83 14.83 12.58 14.15
CA GLY A 83 15.54 11.97 13.03
C GLY A 83 14.59 11.24 12.09
N ASN A 84 14.78 11.42 10.78
CA ASN A 84 13.97 10.76 9.75
C ASN A 84 14.40 9.30 9.48
N GLY A 85 15.53 8.85 10.04
CA GLY A 85 16.10 7.53 9.73
C GLY A 85 16.32 7.34 8.22
N ALA A 86 15.81 6.23 7.69
CA ALA A 86 15.85 5.91 6.26
C ALA A 86 14.68 6.48 5.45
N ILE A 87 13.77 7.23 6.08
CA ILE A 87 12.68 7.89 5.37
C ILE A 87 13.22 9.08 4.58
N ARG A 88 12.81 9.17 3.31
CA ARG A 88 12.98 10.32 2.41
C ARG A 88 11.64 10.63 1.77
N THR A 89 11.51 11.83 1.21
CA THR A 89 10.26 12.32 0.65
C THR A 89 10.57 13.22 -0.53
N ALA A 90 9.69 13.21 -1.53
CA ALA A 90 9.86 14.04 -2.71
C ALA A 90 9.78 15.54 -2.36
N PRO A 91 10.59 16.41 -3.00
CA PRO A 91 11.41 16.12 -4.18
C PRO A 91 12.72 15.37 -3.85
N PHE A 92 13.02 14.35 -4.66
CA PHE A 92 14.25 13.56 -4.53
C PHE A 92 15.37 14.19 -5.35
N THR A 93 16.25 14.94 -4.69
CA THR A 93 17.36 15.69 -5.34
C THR A 93 18.75 15.23 -4.92
N GLU A 94 18.84 14.23 -4.04
CA GLU A 94 20.12 13.69 -3.55
C GLU A 94 20.81 12.77 -4.57
N THR A 95 20.05 12.26 -5.54
CA THR A 95 20.55 11.47 -6.68
C THR A 95 19.90 11.98 -7.97
N VAL A 96 20.17 11.31 -9.10
CA VAL A 96 19.52 11.55 -10.39
C VAL A 96 18.74 10.29 -10.81
N PRO A 97 17.66 10.41 -11.60
CA PRO A 97 17.00 9.25 -12.18
C PRO A 97 17.98 8.37 -12.96
N ASP A 98 18.04 7.09 -12.61
CA ASP A 98 18.84 6.09 -13.33
C ASP A 98 17.96 5.43 -14.42
N PRO A 99 18.35 5.49 -15.71
CA PRO A 99 17.61 4.84 -16.79
C PRO A 99 17.83 3.32 -16.85
N ASN A 100 18.81 2.78 -16.10
CA ASN A 100 19.03 1.34 -16.05
C ASN A 100 17.87 0.62 -15.36
N ARG A 101 17.73 -0.66 -15.71
CA ARG A 101 16.77 -1.55 -15.06
C ARG A 101 17.36 -2.00 -13.75
N LEU A 102 16.61 -1.89 -12.66
CA LEU A 102 17.12 -2.17 -11.33
C LEU A 102 16.30 -3.28 -10.67
N ARG A 103 16.96 -4.13 -9.87
CA ARG A 103 16.32 -5.20 -9.11
C ARG A 103 17.01 -5.40 -7.77
N TRP A 104 16.21 -5.50 -6.71
CA TRP A 104 16.65 -5.66 -5.34
C TRP A 104 16.23 -7.03 -4.80
N ASN A 105 17.13 -7.65 -4.04
CA ASN A 105 16.78 -8.74 -3.13
C ASN A 105 15.97 -8.18 -1.93
N PRO A 106 15.32 -9.04 -1.13
CA PRO A 106 14.55 -8.60 0.03
C PRO A 106 15.40 -7.82 1.05
N LEU A 107 14.75 -6.90 1.78
CA LEU A 107 15.43 -6.18 2.86
C LEU A 107 16.07 -7.17 3.87
N PRO A 108 17.30 -6.88 4.34
CA PRO A 108 17.95 -7.69 5.36
C PRO A 108 17.22 -7.58 6.70
N GLU A 109 17.50 -8.49 7.63
CA GLU A 109 16.96 -8.45 8.99
C GLU A 109 17.33 -7.11 9.69
N PRO A 110 16.37 -6.45 10.35
CA PRO A 110 16.61 -5.15 10.97
C PRO A 110 17.28 -5.31 12.34
N PRO A 111 17.91 -4.25 12.89
CA PRO A 111 18.40 -4.24 14.27
C PRO A 111 17.28 -4.60 15.27
N ALA A 112 17.64 -5.21 16.41
CA ALA A 112 16.66 -5.53 17.45
C ALA A 112 15.96 -4.25 17.96
N GLY A 113 14.64 -4.33 18.18
CA GLY A 113 13.83 -3.19 18.65
C GLY A 113 13.31 -2.28 17.53
N THR A 114 13.39 -2.71 16.26
CA THR A 114 12.94 -1.91 15.12
C THR A 114 11.44 -2.07 14.94
N ASP A 115 10.68 -1.01 15.21
CA ASP A 115 9.24 -0.98 14.93
C ASP A 115 8.93 -0.63 13.46
N PHE A 116 7.64 -0.64 13.08
CA PHE A 116 7.20 -0.35 11.71
C PHE A 116 7.76 0.98 11.18
N LEU A 117 7.66 2.05 11.98
CA LEU A 117 8.10 3.39 11.57
C LEU A 117 9.63 3.49 11.46
N ALA A 118 10.37 2.89 12.41
CA ALA A 118 11.83 2.85 12.37
C ALA A 118 12.35 1.95 11.24
N GLY A 119 11.58 0.92 10.87
CA GLY A 119 11.88 -0.03 9.81
C GLY A 119 11.52 0.47 8.40
N LEU A 120 10.85 1.62 8.26
CA LEU A 120 10.57 2.22 6.95
C LEU A 120 11.87 2.66 6.26
N TRP A 121 12.01 2.24 5.02
CA TRP A 121 13.17 2.46 4.17
C TRP A 121 12.70 2.95 2.81
N THR A 122 13.03 4.19 2.44
CA THR A 122 12.53 4.79 1.19
C THR A 122 13.39 4.36 0.02
N LEU A 123 12.84 3.57 -0.90
CA LEU A 123 13.51 3.21 -2.14
C LEU A 123 13.73 4.45 -3.01
N GLY A 124 12.68 5.26 -3.16
CA GLY A 124 12.68 6.42 -4.02
C GLY A 124 11.27 6.89 -4.33
N GLY A 125 11.14 7.83 -5.26
CA GLY A 125 9.84 8.32 -5.69
C GLY A 125 9.95 9.50 -6.64
N ASN A 126 8.86 10.27 -6.72
CA ASN A 126 8.73 11.40 -7.62
C ASN A 126 7.78 12.48 -7.06
N GLY A 127 7.71 13.63 -7.72
CA GLY A 127 6.83 14.74 -7.37
C GLY A 127 7.34 15.62 -6.23
N ASP A 128 6.41 16.16 -5.45
CA ASP A 128 6.66 17.06 -4.33
C ASP A 128 5.52 16.93 -3.31
N ALA A 129 5.84 16.44 -2.12
CA ALA A 129 4.85 16.23 -1.06
C ALA A 129 4.21 17.54 -0.58
N SER A 130 4.96 18.65 -0.59
CA SER A 130 4.43 19.98 -0.21
C SER A 130 3.40 20.51 -1.21
N GLN A 131 3.48 20.05 -2.46
CA GLN A 131 2.52 20.35 -3.51
C GLN A 131 1.41 19.30 -3.63
N ARG A 132 1.44 18.25 -2.80
CA ARG A 132 0.51 17.11 -2.85
C ARG A 132 0.46 16.47 -4.23
N SER A 133 1.65 16.13 -4.76
CA SER A 133 1.77 15.50 -6.07
C SER A 133 2.87 14.45 -6.08
N GLY A 134 2.63 13.34 -6.80
CA GLY A 134 3.58 12.24 -6.93
C GLY A 134 3.42 11.17 -5.85
N MET A 135 4.48 10.40 -5.65
CA MET A 135 4.49 9.26 -4.73
C MET A 135 5.90 8.93 -4.24
N ALA A 136 5.97 8.14 -3.18
CA ALA A 136 7.18 7.41 -2.82
C ALA A 136 6.90 5.93 -2.61
N VAL A 137 7.91 5.13 -2.91
CA VAL A 137 7.97 3.71 -2.60
C VAL A 137 8.83 3.53 -1.37
N HIS A 138 8.23 2.98 -0.32
CA HIS A 138 8.94 2.52 0.87
C HIS A 138 8.86 0.99 0.93
N LEU A 139 9.88 0.40 1.51
CA LEU A 139 9.81 -0.95 2.07
C LEU A 139 9.85 -0.81 3.59
N TYR A 140 9.32 -1.79 4.32
CA TYR A 140 9.48 -1.86 5.77
C TYR A 140 10.00 -3.24 6.18
N HIS A 141 10.84 -3.28 7.22
CA HIS A 141 11.17 -4.52 7.93
C HIS A 141 11.26 -4.22 9.44
N ALA A 142 10.38 -4.83 10.23
CA ALA A 142 10.22 -4.58 11.66
C ALA A 142 10.27 -5.88 12.46
N ASN A 143 10.80 -5.82 13.68
CA ASN A 143 10.88 -6.93 14.63
C ASN A 143 10.35 -6.56 16.02
N SER A 144 9.61 -5.45 16.14
CA SER A 144 8.97 -4.99 17.37
C SER A 144 7.67 -4.25 17.05
N SER A 145 6.66 -4.38 17.91
CA SER A 145 5.45 -3.57 17.82
C SER A 145 5.75 -2.11 18.16
N MET A 146 4.99 -1.19 17.59
CA MET A 146 5.10 0.22 17.94
C MET A 146 4.57 0.46 19.36
N GLU A 147 5.33 1.20 20.18
CA GLU A 147 4.89 1.75 21.48
C GLU A 147 4.56 3.26 21.38
N ARG A 148 4.25 3.69 20.15
CA ARG A 148 3.99 5.08 19.75
C ARG A 148 2.89 5.11 18.69
N VAL A 149 2.30 6.28 18.47
CA VAL A 149 1.28 6.49 17.43
C VAL A 149 1.89 7.34 16.32
N PHE A 150 1.57 7.02 15.07
CA PHE A 150 2.07 7.70 13.89
C PHE A 150 0.93 8.27 13.04
N SER A 151 1.14 9.45 12.47
CA SER A 151 0.32 9.98 11.36
C SER A 151 1.21 10.49 10.24
N ASP A 152 0.71 10.34 9.01
CA ASP A 152 1.36 10.91 7.84
C ASP A 152 0.51 12.06 7.27
N ALA A 153 1.02 13.29 7.35
CA ALA A 153 0.36 14.46 6.77
C ALA A 153 0.70 14.65 5.29
N ASP A 154 1.72 13.96 4.77
CA ASP A 154 2.22 14.14 3.41
C ASP A 154 1.43 13.31 2.40
N GLY A 155 1.09 12.06 2.75
CA GLY A 155 0.44 11.14 1.83
C GLY A 155 -0.57 10.19 2.47
N GLU A 156 -1.39 9.58 1.60
CA GLU A 156 -2.13 8.36 1.92
C GLU A 156 -1.20 7.16 1.78
N LEU A 157 -1.29 6.19 2.70
CA LEU A 157 -0.42 5.01 2.73
C LEU A 157 -1.18 3.78 2.25
N LEU A 158 -0.71 3.17 1.17
CA LEU A 158 -1.12 1.83 0.74
C LEU A 158 -0.06 0.83 1.19
N ILE A 159 -0.35 0.07 2.24
CA ILE A 159 0.53 -0.90 2.88
C ILE A 159 0.25 -2.30 2.31
N VAL A 160 1.29 -2.98 1.84
CA VAL A 160 1.25 -4.32 1.23
C VAL A 160 2.16 -5.27 2.04
N PRO A 161 1.62 -6.02 3.01
CA PRO A 161 2.40 -7.00 3.76
C PRO A 161 2.89 -8.15 2.88
N GLU A 162 4.14 -8.58 3.10
CA GLU A 162 4.78 -9.70 2.39
C GLU A 162 5.17 -10.84 3.35
N ARG A 163 5.69 -10.50 4.53
CA ARG A 163 5.99 -11.45 5.60
C ARG A 163 5.40 -10.93 6.91
N GLY A 164 4.79 -11.83 7.69
CA GLY A 164 4.18 -11.49 8.97
C GLY A 164 2.88 -10.68 8.84
N GLY A 165 2.05 -10.71 9.88
CA GLY A 165 0.79 -9.98 9.93
C GLY A 165 0.92 -8.67 10.72
N LEU A 166 0.06 -7.71 10.41
CA LEU A 166 -0.07 -6.42 11.07
C LEU A 166 -1.47 -6.28 11.67
N LEU A 167 -1.54 -5.92 12.94
CA LEU A 167 -2.73 -5.36 13.56
C LEU A 167 -2.57 -3.83 13.63
N LEU A 168 -3.33 -3.14 12.80
CA LEU A 168 -3.32 -1.68 12.69
C LEU A 168 -4.40 -1.12 13.61
N HIS A 169 -3.99 -0.46 14.70
CA HIS A 169 -4.89 0.29 15.58
C HIS A 169 -4.99 1.71 15.05
N THR A 170 -6.16 2.10 14.52
CA THR A 170 -6.39 3.43 13.91
C THR A 170 -7.40 4.23 14.74
N GLU A 171 -7.50 5.53 14.49
CA GLU A 171 -8.59 6.37 15.04
C GLU A 171 -10.00 5.87 14.70
N PHE A 172 -10.16 4.99 13.71
CA PHE A 172 -11.45 4.45 13.30
C PHE A 172 -11.73 3.06 13.87
N GLY A 173 -10.74 2.47 14.55
CA GLY A 173 -10.77 1.09 15.04
C GLY A 173 -9.63 0.25 14.45
N ARG A 174 -9.78 -1.07 14.52
CA ARG A 174 -8.68 -2.01 14.24
C ARG A 174 -8.83 -2.68 12.87
N LEU A 175 -7.73 -2.78 12.12
CA LEU A 175 -7.63 -3.53 10.88
C LEU A 175 -6.58 -4.63 11.01
N HIS A 176 -6.89 -5.83 10.50
CA HIS A 176 -5.92 -6.91 10.35
C HIS A 176 -5.49 -7.02 8.88
N ALA A 177 -4.19 -6.89 8.61
CA ALA A 177 -3.60 -7.09 7.29
C ALA A 177 -2.44 -8.10 7.38
N GLU A 178 -2.42 -9.07 6.48
CA GLU A 178 -1.38 -10.11 6.39
C GLU A 178 -1.05 -10.36 4.92
N PRO A 179 -0.05 -11.19 4.56
CA PRO A 179 0.28 -11.46 3.16
C PRO A 179 -0.95 -11.86 2.32
N GLY A 180 -1.12 -11.15 1.21
CA GLY A 180 -2.30 -11.20 0.34
C GLY A 180 -3.42 -10.21 0.68
N HIS A 181 -3.32 -9.47 1.78
CA HIS A 181 -4.12 -8.27 2.03
C HIS A 181 -3.38 -7.00 1.59
N VAL A 182 -4.13 -5.91 1.43
CA VAL A 182 -3.61 -4.54 1.44
C VAL A 182 -4.39 -3.69 2.43
N ALA A 183 -3.71 -2.77 3.11
CA ALA A 183 -4.33 -1.79 3.99
C ALA A 183 -4.13 -0.38 3.42
N LEU A 184 -5.21 0.41 3.39
CA LEU A 184 -5.21 1.80 2.95
C LEU A 184 -5.43 2.69 4.17
N ILE A 185 -4.44 3.51 4.52
CA ILE A 185 -4.50 4.47 5.63
C ILE A 185 -4.54 5.90 5.06
N PRO A 186 -5.68 6.60 5.18
CA PRO A 186 -5.81 7.93 4.64
C PRO A 186 -4.86 8.94 5.28
N ARG A 187 -4.45 9.95 4.52
CA ARG A 187 -3.63 11.07 5.01
C ARG A 187 -4.23 11.64 6.32
N GLY A 188 -3.35 11.84 7.30
CA GLY A 188 -3.64 12.46 8.59
C GLY A 188 -4.29 11.53 9.62
N VAL A 189 -4.69 10.31 9.24
CA VAL A 189 -5.22 9.33 10.20
C VAL A 189 -4.09 8.83 11.08
N ARG A 190 -4.28 8.89 12.39
CA ARG A 190 -3.34 8.33 13.37
C ARG A 190 -3.52 6.82 13.48
N PHE A 191 -2.40 6.10 13.55
CA PHE A 191 -2.40 4.67 13.76
C PHE A 191 -1.15 4.16 14.50
N ARG A 192 -1.27 2.97 15.08
CA ARG A 192 -0.19 2.20 15.70
C ARG A 192 -0.16 0.80 15.08
N VAL A 193 1.04 0.30 14.80
CA VAL A 193 1.23 -1.05 14.24
C VAL A 193 1.68 -2.02 15.32
N GLU A 194 0.91 -3.08 15.51
CA GLU A 194 1.27 -4.23 16.33
C GLU A 194 1.59 -5.42 15.41
N LEU A 195 2.74 -6.07 15.64
CA LEU A 195 3.17 -7.20 14.82
C LEU A 195 2.50 -8.49 15.30
N LEU A 196 1.97 -9.28 14.37
CA LEU A 196 1.39 -10.59 14.64
C LEU A 196 2.48 -11.67 14.53
N ASP A 197 2.46 -12.64 15.44
CA ASP A 197 3.43 -13.75 15.44
C ASP A 197 3.42 -14.52 14.11
N THR A 198 4.61 -14.91 13.64
CA THR A 198 4.78 -15.64 12.39
C THR A 198 4.33 -17.10 12.47
N ALA A 199 4.06 -17.65 13.67
CA ALA A 199 3.52 -18.99 13.84
C ALA A 199 2.81 -19.19 15.21
N PRO A 200 1.80 -20.08 15.33
CA PRO A 200 1.11 -20.40 16.59
C PRO A 200 1.98 -21.08 17.67
N ASP A 201 3.17 -21.55 17.30
CA ASP A 201 4.03 -22.46 18.07
C ASP A 201 5.22 -21.76 18.77
N GLY A 202 5.15 -20.44 18.95
CA GLY A 202 5.82 -19.72 20.05
C GLY A 202 7.35 -19.64 20.01
N GLY A 203 7.98 -19.85 18.85
CA GLY A 203 9.45 -19.97 18.73
C GLY A 203 10.21 -18.78 18.16
N GLN A 204 9.55 -17.79 17.53
CA GLN A 204 10.24 -16.63 16.92
C GLN A 204 9.62 -15.32 17.38
N SER A 205 10.46 -14.32 17.64
CA SER A 205 10.01 -12.93 17.81
C SER A 205 9.21 -12.51 16.57
N PRO A 206 8.09 -11.77 16.74
CA PRO A 206 7.28 -11.34 15.62
C PRO A 206 8.12 -10.46 14.69
N THR A 207 8.13 -10.80 13.40
CA THR A 207 8.76 -10.01 12.34
C THR A 207 7.74 -9.73 11.26
N ALA A 208 7.78 -8.53 10.71
CA ALA A 208 6.96 -8.15 9.57
C ALA A 208 7.78 -7.40 8.52
N ARG A 209 7.54 -7.72 7.25
CA ARG A 209 8.18 -7.08 6.10
C ARG A 209 7.16 -6.85 5.00
N GLY A 210 7.33 -5.79 4.23
CA GLY A 210 6.45 -5.49 3.11
C GLY A 210 6.78 -4.16 2.45
N TYR A 211 5.80 -3.63 1.73
CA TYR A 211 5.92 -2.46 0.89
C TYR A 211 4.90 -1.40 1.30
N VAL A 212 5.20 -0.13 1.02
CA VAL A 212 4.27 0.98 1.19
C VAL A 212 4.37 1.90 -0.01
N CYS A 213 3.26 2.14 -0.69
CA CYS A 213 3.12 3.28 -1.59
C CYS A 213 2.60 4.46 -0.77
N GLU A 214 3.40 5.50 -0.63
CA GLU A 214 2.98 6.78 -0.08
C GLU A 214 2.51 7.67 -1.23
N ASN A 215 1.20 7.88 -1.34
CA ASN A 215 0.57 8.68 -2.38
C ASN A 215 0.39 10.13 -1.92
N TYR A 216 1.14 11.06 -2.52
CA TYR A 216 1.03 12.49 -2.24
C TYR A 216 -0.17 13.14 -2.95
N GLY A 217 -0.67 12.50 -4.00
CA GLY A 217 -1.67 13.04 -4.93
C GLY A 217 -3.12 12.98 -4.45
N ALA A 218 -4.02 12.79 -5.42
CA ALA A 218 -5.43 12.52 -5.16
C ALA A 218 -5.57 11.17 -4.42
N PRO A 219 -6.51 11.00 -3.48
CA PRO A 219 -6.71 9.73 -2.79
C PRO A 219 -6.99 8.59 -3.78
N PHE A 220 -6.57 7.38 -3.43
CA PHE A 220 -6.86 6.18 -4.20
C PHE A 220 -8.38 5.96 -4.33
N GLN A 221 -8.79 5.53 -5.52
CA GLN A 221 -10.16 5.16 -5.86
C GLN A 221 -10.20 3.88 -6.68
N LEU A 222 -11.38 3.29 -6.83
CA LEU A 222 -11.57 2.20 -7.80
C LEU A 222 -11.44 2.75 -9.23
N PRO A 223 -10.84 2.00 -10.16
CA PRO A 223 -10.72 2.43 -11.54
C PRO A 223 -12.09 2.49 -12.23
N ASP A 224 -12.23 3.37 -13.22
CA ASP A 224 -13.35 3.30 -14.16
C ASP A 224 -13.28 1.97 -14.92
N LEU A 225 -14.37 1.20 -14.88
CA LEU A 225 -14.41 -0.15 -15.45
C LEU A 225 -14.56 -0.17 -16.98
N GLY A 226 -14.95 0.95 -17.59
CA GLY A 226 -15.16 1.03 -19.03
C GLY A 226 -16.04 -0.12 -19.55
N PRO A 227 -15.61 -0.84 -20.61
CA PRO A 227 -16.36 -1.97 -21.16
C PRO A 227 -16.56 -3.18 -20.22
N ILE A 228 -15.80 -3.30 -19.12
CA ILE A 228 -16.03 -4.35 -18.12
C ILE A 228 -17.44 -4.17 -17.49
N GLY A 229 -17.91 -2.92 -17.44
CA GLY A 229 -19.28 -2.59 -17.05
C GLY A 229 -19.41 -2.24 -15.58
N ALA A 230 -20.36 -2.85 -14.89
CA ALA A 230 -20.72 -2.47 -13.52
C ALA A 230 -20.12 -3.35 -12.42
N ASN A 231 -19.42 -4.44 -12.78
CA ASN A 231 -18.85 -5.41 -11.85
C ASN A 231 -17.57 -6.01 -12.44
N GLY A 232 -16.57 -6.29 -11.61
CA GLY A 232 -15.26 -6.75 -12.08
C GLY A 232 -14.14 -6.19 -11.22
N LEU A 233 -12.94 -6.75 -11.37
CA LEU A 233 -11.74 -6.29 -10.66
C LEU A 233 -11.93 -6.34 -9.13
N ALA A 234 -11.59 -5.26 -8.42
CA ALA A 234 -11.80 -5.14 -7.00
C ALA A 234 -13.24 -4.66 -6.71
N ASN A 235 -14.16 -5.60 -6.50
CA ASN A 235 -15.55 -5.24 -6.19
C ASN A 235 -15.63 -4.45 -4.87
N ALA A 236 -16.34 -3.31 -4.90
CA ALA A 236 -16.41 -2.38 -3.77
C ALA A 236 -16.85 -3.03 -2.44
N ARG A 237 -17.70 -4.06 -2.49
CA ARG A 237 -18.18 -4.79 -1.30
C ARG A 237 -17.05 -5.45 -0.50
N ASP A 238 -15.94 -5.81 -1.13
CA ASP A 238 -14.88 -6.58 -0.49
C ASP A 238 -13.87 -5.70 0.26
N PHE A 239 -13.98 -4.37 0.14
CA PHE A 239 -13.25 -3.43 1.00
C PHE A 239 -13.93 -3.30 2.36
N ARG A 240 -13.14 -3.49 3.41
CA ARG A 240 -13.60 -3.58 4.80
C ARG A 240 -13.04 -2.41 5.62
N ALA A 241 -13.90 -1.52 6.08
CA ALA A 241 -13.58 -0.48 7.07
C ALA A 241 -13.71 -1.06 8.50
N PRO A 242 -12.93 -0.58 9.48
CA PRO A 242 -13.02 -1.06 10.85
C PRO A 242 -14.37 -0.68 11.47
N VAL A 243 -14.78 -1.37 12.53
CA VAL A 243 -15.75 -0.84 13.49
C VAL A 243 -15.03 0.00 14.54
N ALA A 244 -15.72 1.01 15.10
CA ALA A 244 -15.17 1.90 16.12
C ALA A 244 -14.59 1.09 17.29
N ALA A 245 -13.38 1.46 17.70
CA ALA A 245 -12.72 0.97 18.90
C ALA A 245 -11.86 2.11 19.46
N TYR A 246 -11.78 2.21 20.78
CA TYR A 246 -11.08 3.28 21.47
C TYR A 246 -10.20 2.75 22.59
N GLU A 247 -9.22 3.55 22.97
CA GLU A 247 -8.38 3.39 24.14
C GLU A 247 -8.68 4.53 25.12
N ASP A 248 -9.02 4.18 26.36
CA ASP A 248 -9.14 5.13 27.46
C ASP A 248 -8.01 4.87 28.46
N VAL A 249 -6.81 5.24 28.02
CA VAL A 249 -5.56 5.02 28.75
C VAL A 249 -4.87 6.35 28.96
N GLU A 250 -4.62 6.67 30.23
CA GLU A 250 -3.79 7.79 30.67
C GLU A 250 -2.32 7.35 30.73
N GLY A 251 -1.41 8.28 30.45
CA GLY A 251 0.02 8.04 30.52
C GLY A 251 0.78 8.62 29.32
N PRO A 252 2.12 8.65 29.39
CA PRO A 252 2.93 9.19 28.32
C PRO A 252 2.79 8.34 27.05
N VAL A 253 2.35 8.97 25.96
CA VAL A 253 2.31 8.35 24.62
C VAL A 253 3.09 9.21 23.65
N GLU A 254 4.10 8.64 22.99
CA GLU A 254 4.78 9.33 21.89
C GLU A 254 3.85 9.36 20.66
N VAL A 255 3.62 10.55 20.11
CA VAL A 255 2.91 10.75 18.85
C VAL A 255 3.88 11.36 17.85
N VAL A 256 4.08 10.65 16.74
CA VAL A 256 4.95 11.06 15.64
C VAL A 256 4.10 11.48 14.45
N ASN A 257 4.37 12.65 13.90
CA ASN A 257 3.75 13.15 12.69
C ASN A 257 4.79 13.34 11.60
N LYS A 258 4.58 12.76 10.43
CA LYS A 258 5.37 13.07 9.23
C LYS A 258 4.76 14.28 8.54
N PHE A 259 5.56 15.34 8.36
CA PHE A 259 5.14 16.58 7.73
C PHE A 259 6.26 17.19 6.90
N CYS A 260 5.96 17.43 5.62
CA CYS A 260 6.86 17.89 4.57
C CYS A 260 8.21 17.15 4.61
N GLY A 261 8.14 15.81 4.63
CA GLY A 261 9.29 14.92 4.60
C GLY A 261 10.08 14.81 5.90
N ASN A 262 9.58 15.39 7.00
CA ASN A 262 10.25 15.35 8.30
C ASN A 262 9.39 14.69 9.36
N LEU A 263 10.02 13.93 10.24
CA LEU A 263 9.38 13.39 11.42
C LEU A 263 9.41 14.40 12.56
N TRP A 264 8.27 14.58 13.19
CA TRP A 264 8.06 15.46 14.34
C TRP A 264 7.41 14.66 15.46
N THR A 265 7.88 14.82 16.69
CA THR A 265 7.39 14.06 17.84
C THR A 265 6.89 14.98 18.96
N ALA A 266 5.87 14.52 19.67
CA ALA A 266 5.32 15.12 20.88
C ALA A 266 4.87 14.00 21.84
N THR A 267 5.00 14.21 23.15
CA THR A 267 4.54 13.26 24.17
C THR A 267 3.21 13.72 24.74
N TYR A 268 2.16 12.94 24.51
CA TYR A 268 0.82 13.20 25.05
C TYR A 268 0.72 12.54 26.43
N ASP A 269 -0.26 12.95 27.24
CA ASP A 269 -0.58 12.35 28.53
C ASP A 269 -1.73 11.32 28.46
N HIS A 270 -2.16 10.98 27.24
CA HIS A 270 -3.25 10.05 26.94
C HIS A 270 -3.03 9.36 25.58
N SER A 271 -3.75 8.26 25.33
CA SER A 271 -3.80 7.66 23.98
C SER A 271 -4.58 8.55 23.02
N PRO A 272 -4.03 8.90 21.83
CA PRO A 272 -4.77 9.63 20.79
C PRO A 272 -5.71 8.72 19.99
N LEU A 273 -5.79 7.42 20.30
CA LEU A 273 -6.71 6.45 19.68
C LEU A 273 -7.99 6.34 20.51
N ASP A 274 -8.60 7.48 20.84
CA ASP A 274 -9.68 7.64 21.83
C ASP A 274 -11.04 8.00 21.19
N VAL A 275 -11.26 7.58 19.94
CA VAL A 275 -12.49 7.84 19.20
C VAL A 275 -13.54 6.78 19.53
N VAL A 276 -14.54 7.15 20.32
CA VAL A 276 -15.61 6.25 20.77
C VAL A 276 -16.62 5.96 19.66
N ALA A 277 -16.86 6.92 18.78
CA ALA A 277 -17.74 6.76 17.63
C ALA A 277 -17.34 7.67 16.48
N TRP A 278 -17.73 7.31 15.26
CA TRP A 278 -17.44 8.09 14.07
C TRP A 278 -18.45 7.82 12.95
N HIS A 279 -18.60 8.78 12.03
CA HIS A 279 -19.29 8.55 10.76
C HIS A 279 -18.63 9.35 9.62
N GLY A 280 -18.66 8.84 8.40
CA GLY A 280 -18.07 9.49 7.24
C GLY A 280 -17.54 8.54 6.18
N ASN A 281 -16.76 9.09 5.25
CA ASN A 281 -16.22 8.37 4.09
C ASN A 281 -14.71 8.54 3.89
N HIS A 282 -14.02 9.23 4.80
CA HIS A 282 -12.54 9.31 4.88
C HIS A 282 -12.08 8.35 5.98
N VAL A 283 -11.96 7.08 5.63
CA VAL A 283 -11.76 5.97 6.59
C VAL A 283 -10.70 5.01 6.08
N PRO A 284 -9.98 4.31 6.97
CA PRO A 284 -9.05 3.27 6.56
C PRO A 284 -9.78 2.01 6.10
N TYR A 285 -9.16 1.25 5.21
CA TYR A 285 -9.71 0.01 4.66
C TYR A 285 -8.67 -1.12 4.68
N VAL A 286 -9.15 -2.36 4.76
CA VAL A 286 -8.40 -3.55 4.33
C VAL A 286 -9.12 -4.23 3.16
N TYR A 287 -8.35 -4.76 2.21
CA TYR A 287 -8.84 -5.54 1.08
C TYR A 287 -8.03 -6.83 0.91
N ASP A 288 -8.71 -7.93 0.58
CA ASP A 288 -8.10 -9.24 0.31
C ASP A 288 -7.89 -9.41 -1.20
N LEU A 289 -6.63 -9.42 -1.64
CA LEU A 289 -6.26 -9.52 -3.05
C LEU A 289 -6.72 -10.84 -3.68
N ARG A 290 -6.96 -11.89 -2.87
CA ARG A 290 -7.47 -13.18 -3.35
C ARG A 290 -8.94 -13.11 -3.78
N ARG A 291 -9.64 -12.01 -3.46
CA ARG A 291 -11.02 -11.73 -3.90
C ARG A 291 -11.09 -10.94 -5.21
N PHE A 292 -9.95 -10.54 -5.77
CA PHE A 292 -9.90 -9.80 -7.01
C PHE A 292 -10.52 -10.63 -8.14
N ASN A 293 -11.57 -10.08 -8.78
CA ASN A 293 -12.24 -10.71 -9.90
C ASN A 293 -11.42 -10.46 -11.17
N VAL A 294 -10.40 -11.31 -11.38
CA VAL A 294 -9.46 -11.20 -12.48
C VAL A 294 -10.19 -11.24 -13.82
N ILE A 295 -9.99 -10.21 -14.63
CA ILE A 295 -10.41 -10.16 -16.04
C ILE A 295 -9.17 -10.37 -16.90
N GLY A 296 -9.31 -11.11 -18.00
CA GLY A 296 -8.23 -11.39 -18.93
C GLY A 296 -8.75 -11.86 -20.28
N THR A 297 -7.86 -12.32 -21.14
CA THR A 297 -8.27 -12.88 -22.44
C THR A 297 -9.00 -14.21 -22.25
N ILE A 298 -10.08 -14.39 -23.00
CA ILE A 298 -10.77 -15.67 -23.20
C ILE A 298 -10.69 -16.11 -24.68
N SER A 299 -9.70 -15.58 -25.40
CA SER A 299 -9.49 -15.81 -26.83
C SER A 299 -8.00 -15.96 -27.14
N TYR A 300 -7.32 -14.86 -27.51
CA TYR A 300 -5.90 -14.80 -27.84
C TYR A 300 -5.28 -13.50 -27.27
N ASP A 301 -4.00 -13.29 -27.54
CA ASP A 301 -3.15 -12.17 -27.10
C ASP A 301 -2.97 -12.05 -25.57
N HIS A 302 -2.10 -11.12 -25.15
CA HIS A 302 -1.86 -10.78 -23.75
C HIS A 302 -2.40 -9.37 -23.48
N PRO A 303 -3.48 -9.21 -22.69
CA PRO A 303 -4.04 -7.90 -22.38
C PRO A 303 -3.06 -6.98 -21.64
N ASP A 304 -3.18 -5.67 -21.86
CA ASP A 304 -2.41 -4.67 -21.12
C ASP A 304 -2.60 -4.84 -19.60
N PRO A 305 -1.54 -4.65 -18.77
CA PRO A 305 -1.59 -4.93 -17.34
C PRO A 305 -2.52 -4.01 -16.55
N SER A 306 -2.97 -2.89 -17.13
CA SER A 306 -4.01 -2.02 -16.54
C SER A 306 -5.35 -2.74 -16.32
N ILE A 307 -5.60 -3.85 -17.01
CA ILE A 307 -6.75 -4.73 -16.74
C ILE A 307 -6.70 -5.34 -15.32
N PHE A 308 -5.56 -5.26 -14.64
CA PHE A 308 -5.38 -5.76 -13.28
C PHE A 308 -5.29 -4.66 -12.21
N THR A 309 -5.69 -3.43 -12.52
CA THR A 309 -5.74 -2.32 -11.56
C THR A 309 -6.74 -2.60 -10.42
N VAL A 310 -6.25 -2.52 -9.18
CA VAL A 310 -7.05 -2.65 -7.94
C VAL A 310 -7.49 -1.27 -7.47
N LEU A 311 -6.55 -0.32 -7.37
CA LEU A 311 -6.77 1.06 -6.96
C LEU A 311 -5.96 2.00 -7.87
N THR A 312 -6.50 3.17 -8.15
CA THR A 312 -5.84 4.23 -8.94
C THR A 312 -5.89 5.56 -8.20
N SER A 313 -4.79 6.30 -8.20
CA SER A 313 -4.69 7.70 -7.80
C SER A 313 -4.71 8.54 -9.08
N PRO A 314 -5.82 9.21 -9.41
CA PRO A 314 -5.93 9.95 -10.66
C PRO A 314 -5.02 11.19 -10.66
N SER A 315 -4.64 11.64 -11.86
CA SER A 315 -4.02 12.95 -12.02
C SER A 315 -5.00 14.00 -12.53
N ASP A 316 -4.49 15.20 -12.78
CA ASP A 316 -5.19 16.30 -13.44
C ASP A 316 -5.47 16.04 -14.93
N THR A 317 -4.85 15.02 -15.52
CA THR A 317 -5.04 14.61 -16.92
C THR A 317 -5.88 13.33 -16.98
N PRO A 318 -7.09 13.36 -17.58
CA PRO A 318 -7.94 12.18 -17.70
C PRO A 318 -7.23 11.02 -18.41
N GLY A 319 -7.31 9.82 -17.85
CA GLY A 319 -6.66 8.61 -18.37
C GLY A 319 -5.17 8.48 -18.06
N LEU A 320 -4.56 9.46 -17.40
CA LEU A 320 -3.18 9.40 -16.91
C LEU A 320 -3.19 9.35 -15.38
N ALA A 321 -2.98 8.18 -14.78
CA ALA A 321 -2.90 8.06 -13.34
C ALA A 321 -1.65 8.78 -12.79
N GLY A 322 -1.76 9.32 -11.58
CA GLY A 322 -0.59 9.63 -10.76
C GLY A 322 0.11 8.34 -10.35
N VAL A 323 -0.66 7.38 -9.83
CA VAL A 323 -0.22 6.02 -9.49
C VAL A 323 -1.34 5.01 -9.72
N ASP A 324 -1.04 3.90 -10.39
CA ASP A 324 -1.88 2.70 -10.40
C ASP A 324 -1.26 1.62 -9.50
N PHE A 325 -2.10 1.02 -8.65
CA PHE A 325 -1.78 -0.20 -7.93
C PHE A 325 -2.42 -1.39 -8.66
N VAL A 326 -1.57 -2.22 -9.25
CA VAL A 326 -1.92 -3.34 -10.13
C VAL A 326 -1.54 -4.66 -9.46
N VAL A 327 -2.34 -5.72 -9.60
CA VAL A 327 -2.06 -7.03 -9.00
C VAL A 327 -2.02 -8.17 -10.02
N PHE A 328 -0.97 -8.98 -10.00
CA PHE A 328 -0.89 -10.21 -10.80
C PHE A 328 -1.34 -11.41 -9.95
N ALA A 329 -2.64 -11.48 -9.71
CA ALA A 329 -3.28 -12.53 -8.92
C ALA A 329 -3.38 -13.88 -9.69
N PRO A 330 -3.66 -14.99 -8.97
CA PRO A 330 -3.95 -16.29 -9.59
C PRO A 330 -5.02 -16.21 -10.67
N ARG A 331 -4.76 -16.81 -11.83
CA ARG A 331 -5.60 -16.65 -13.04
C ARG A 331 -5.47 -17.81 -14.01
N TRP A 332 -6.42 -17.90 -14.94
CA TRP A 332 -6.37 -18.83 -16.06
C TRP A 332 -5.70 -18.20 -17.27
N LEU A 333 -4.78 -18.94 -17.88
CA LEU A 333 -4.19 -18.62 -19.18
C LEU A 333 -4.81 -19.54 -20.23
N VAL A 334 -5.59 -18.93 -21.14
CA VAL A 334 -6.33 -19.65 -22.18
C VAL A 334 -6.05 -19.13 -23.59
N GLY A 335 -5.23 -18.08 -23.75
CA GLY A 335 -4.87 -17.51 -25.04
C GLY A 335 -4.40 -18.56 -26.06
N GLU A 336 -5.11 -18.67 -27.19
CA GLU A 336 -4.79 -19.53 -28.33
C GLU A 336 -3.71 -18.88 -29.22
N ASP A 337 -2.79 -19.67 -29.78
CA ASP A 337 -1.71 -19.22 -30.67
C ASP A 337 -0.97 -17.96 -30.19
N THR A 338 -0.77 -17.86 -28.87
CA THR A 338 -0.33 -16.64 -28.18
C THR A 338 0.94 -16.89 -27.38
N PHE A 339 1.88 -15.96 -27.45
CA PHE A 339 2.96 -15.85 -26.46
C PHE A 339 2.37 -15.32 -25.15
N ARG A 340 2.09 -16.22 -24.21
CA ARG A 340 1.31 -15.94 -22.99
C ARG A 340 2.00 -15.08 -21.91
N PRO A 341 3.33 -15.12 -21.72
CA PRO A 341 3.99 -14.21 -20.80
C PRO A 341 3.80 -12.74 -21.22
N PRO A 342 4.08 -11.76 -20.33
CA PRO A 342 4.11 -10.36 -20.73
C PRO A 342 5.00 -10.15 -21.96
N TYR A 343 4.59 -9.26 -22.86
CA TYR A 343 5.35 -8.92 -24.06
C TYR A 343 6.62 -8.12 -23.75
N PHE A 344 7.58 -8.09 -24.67
CA PHE A 344 8.68 -7.13 -24.61
C PHE A 344 8.12 -5.71 -24.71
N HIS A 345 8.55 -4.83 -23.82
CA HIS A 345 7.86 -3.58 -23.55
C HIS A 345 8.81 -2.40 -23.29
N ARG A 346 8.32 -1.21 -23.64
CA ARG A 346 8.92 0.11 -23.37
C ARG A 346 7.75 1.04 -23.08
N ASN A 347 7.71 1.59 -21.87
CA ASN A 347 6.54 2.32 -21.38
C ASN A 347 6.85 3.80 -21.15
N VAL A 348 5.87 4.68 -21.31
CA VAL A 348 6.01 6.07 -20.85
C VAL A 348 5.91 6.18 -19.33
N MET A 349 5.23 5.22 -18.68
CA MET A 349 5.14 5.14 -17.22
C MET A 349 6.41 4.49 -16.63
N SER A 350 6.62 4.68 -15.33
CA SER A 350 7.62 3.95 -14.55
C SER A 350 6.97 2.82 -13.77
N GLU A 351 7.56 1.63 -13.85
CA GLU A 351 7.01 0.39 -13.30
C GLU A 351 7.86 -0.08 -12.12
N TYR A 352 7.35 0.05 -10.88
CA TYR A 352 7.94 -0.60 -9.71
C TYR A 352 7.15 -1.87 -9.38
N MET A 353 7.78 -3.04 -9.54
CA MET A 353 7.18 -4.33 -9.21
C MET A 353 7.65 -4.86 -7.86
N GLY A 354 6.73 -5.50 -7.13
CA GLY A 354 7.03 -6.27 -5.91
C GLY A 354 6.40 -7.67 -5.96
N LEU A 355 6.85 -8.54 -5.06
CA LEU A 355 6.39 -9.93 -4.97
C LEU A 355 6.02 -10.27 -3.53
N VAL A 356 4.76 -10.63 -3.31
CA VAL A 356 4.21 -10.96 -1.99
C VAL A 356 4.41 -12.44 -1.68
N GLU A 357 4.04 -13.31 -2.62
CA GLU A 357 4.10 -14.77 -2.45
C GLU A 357 4.58 -15.40 -3.77
N GLY A 358 5.32 -16.52 -3.65
CA GLY A 358 5.58 -17.37 -4.81
C GLY A 358 6.62 -16.87 -5.80
N ALA A 359 6.32 -17.08 -7.09
CA ALA A 359 7.13 -16.65 -8.24
C ALA A 359 6.31 -15.76 -9.20
N TYR A 360 6.99 -15.05 -10.09
CA TYR A 360 6.35 -14.21 -11.12
C TYR A 360 6.68 -14.73 -12.52
N ASP A 361 5.65 -14.90 -13.35
CA ASP A 361 5.70 -15.61 -14.65
C ASP A 361 6.75 -15.06 -15.64
N ALA A 362 7.12 -13.77 -15.54
CA ALA A 362 8.10 -13.15 -16.43
C ALA A 362 9.57 -13.27 -15.96
N LYS A 363 9.83 -13.88 -14.80
CA LYS A 363 11.17 -13.96 -14.18
C LYS A 363 11.42 -15.37 -13.61
N ALA A 364 12.29 -16.15 -14.26
CA ALA A 364 12.63 -17.49 -13.81
C ALA A 364 13.41 -17.51 -12.49
N GLU A 365 14.38 -16.59 -12.33
CA GLU A 365 15.23 -16.51 -11.14
C GLU A 365 15.50 -15.07 -10.68
N GLY A 366 15.84 -14.92 -9.40
CA GLY A 366 16.33 -13.68 -8.80
C GLY A 366 15.26 -12.61 -8.49
N PHE A 367 13.98 -12.89 -8.73
CA PHE A 367 12.86 -12.08 -8.23
C PHE A 367 12.05 -12.93 -7.25
N VAL A 368 12.22 -12.67 -5.96
CA VAL A 368 11.72 -13.52 -4.85
C VAL A 368 10.84 -12.68 -3.89
N PRO A 369 9.97 -13.31 -3.07
CA PRO A 369 9.14 -12.58 -2.11
C PRO A 369 9.94 -11.61 -1.25
N GLY A 370 9.47 -10.35 -1.20
CA GLY A 370 10.12 -9.23 -0.52
C GLY A 370 11.11 -8.45 -1.38
N GLY A 371 11.48 -8.96 -2.57
CA GLY A 371 12.29 -8.26 -3.56
C GLY A 371 11.50 -7.22 -4.35
N GLY A 372 12.18 -6.45 -5.19
CA GLY A 372 11.52 -5.46 -6.04
C GLY A 372 12.30 -5.19 -7.32
N SER A 373 11.63 -4.69 -8.37
CA SER A 373 12.33 -4.21 -9.57
C SER A 373 11.76 -2.89 -10.05
N LEU A 374 12.61 -2.05 -10.62
CA LEU A 374 12.25 -0.77 -11.20
C LEU A 374 12.63 -0.76 -12.68
N HIS A 375 11.62 -0.55 -13.53
CA HIS A 375 11.78 -0.24 -14.95
C HIS A 375 11.28 1.17 -15.16
N ASN A 376 12.21 2.14 -15.16
CA ASN A 376 11.86 3.55 -15.36
C ASN A 376 11.38 3.82 -16.79
N MET A 377 10.77 5.00 -16.99
CA MET A 377 10.26 5.47 -18.27
C MET A 377 11.18 5.12 -19.45
N MET A 378 10.60 4.49 -20.46
CA MET A 378 11.19 4.06 -21.73
C MET A 378 12.29 3.00 -21.64
N SER A 379 12.62 2.50 -20.44
CA SER A 379 13.54 1.36 -20.27
C SER A 379 12.94 0.11 -20.92
N ALA A 380 13.73 -0.57 -21.76
CA ALA A 380 13.29 -1.75 -22.49
C ALA A 380 13.32 -2.98 -21.58
N HIS A 381 12.17 -3.57 -21.30
CA HIS A 381 12.02 -4.74 -20.44
C HIS A 381 11.14 -5.80 -21.11
N GLY A 382 10.91 -6.91 -20.43
CA GLY A 382 10.19 -8.07 -20.96
C GLY A 382 10.63 -9.36 -20.29
N PRO A 383 10.12 -10.51 -20.77
CA PRO A 383 10.48 -11.83 -20.25
C PRO A 383 11.97 -12.07 -20.41
N ASP A 384 12.57 -12.79 -19.46
CA ASP A 384 13.94 -13.28 -19.61
C ASP A 384 14.06 -14.34 -20.71
N ARG A 385 15.29 -14.72 -21.04
CA ARG A 385 15.58 -15.69 -22.10
C ARG A 385 14.88 -17.03 -21.84
N GLU A 386 14.99 -17.57 -20.63
CA GLU A 386 14.43 -18.88 -20.30
C GLU A 386 12.90 -18.89 -20.45
N THR A 387 12.26 -17.82 -19.99
CA THR A 387 10.81 -17.62 -20.14
C THR A 387 10.42 -17.51 -21.61
N PHE A 388 11.18 -16.77 -22.43
CA PHE A 388 10.95 -16.68 -23.87
C PHE A 388 11.08 -18.04 -24.57
N ASP A 389 12.16 -18.78 -24.32
CA ASP A 389 12.43 -20.09 -24.94
C ASP A 389 11.34 -21.10 -24.53
N ARG A 390 10.98 -21.15 -23.24
CA ARG A 390 9.94 -22.03 -22.71
C ARG A 390 8.57 -21.72 -23.28
N ALA A 391 8.15 -20.46 -23.29
CA ALA A 391 6.82 -20.07 -23.76
C ALA A 391 6.67 -20.19 -25.28
N SER A 392 7.73 -19.91 -26.05
CA SER A 392 7.71 -20.02 -27.52
C SER A 392 7.63 -21.47 -28.02
N ALA A 393 8.04 -22.44 -27.20
CA ALA A 393 8.02 -23.86 -27.53
C ALA A 393 6.87 -24.63 -26.84
N ALA A 394 6.07 -23.97 -25.99
CA ALA A 394 5.05 -24.63 -25.20
C ALA A 394 3.88 -25.13 -26.06
N GLU A 395 3.38 -26.33 -25.74
CA GLU A 395 2.07 -26.77 -26.23
C GLU A 395 0.97 -26.03 -25.46
N LEU A 396 0.18 -25.22 -26.15
CA LEU A 396 -0.82 -24.36 -25.51
C LEU A 396 -2.08 -25.16 -25.12
N LYS A 397 -2.32 -25.25 -23.81
CA LYS A 397 -3.53 -25.82 -23.18
C LYS A 397 -4.03 -24.86 -22.09
N PRO A 398 -5.31 -24.91 -21.67
CA PRO A 398 -5.76 -24.14 -20.52
C PRO A 398 -4.89 -24.42 -19.29
N GLN A 399 -4.28 -23.38 -18.74
CA GLN A 399 -3.36 -23.47 -17.61
C GLN A 399 -3.80 -22.52 -16.49
N LYS A 400 -3.82 -23.01 -15.26
CA LYS A 400 -4.00 -22.13 -14.09
C LYS A 400 -2.62 -21.73 -13.55
N ILE A 401 -2.43 -20.43 -13.33
CA ILE A 401 -1.31 -19.87 -12.58
C ILE A 401 -1.85 -19.55 -11.19
N ASP A 402 -1.35 -20.22 -10.15
CA ASP A 402 -1.87 -20.07 -8.77
C ASP A 402 -0.82 -20.18 -7.67
N ASP A 403 0.45 -20.08 -8.04
CA ASP A 403 1.60 -20.22 -7.17
C ASP A 403 2.23 -18.87 -6.77
N GLY A 404 1.70 -17.73 -7.21
CA GLY A 404 2.27 -16.42 -6.91
C GLY A 404 1.29 -15.25 -6.83
N LEU A 405 1.73 -14.20 -6.14
CA LEU A 405 1.04 -12.93 -6.01
C LEU A 405 2.05 -11.77 -6.13
N ALA A 406 2.19 -11.25 -7.35
CA ALA A 406 2.98 -10.05 -7.61
C ALA A 406 2.10 -8.81 -7.70
N PHE A 407 2.69 -7.64 -7.61
CA PHE A 407 1.99 -6.37 -7.81
C PHE A 407 2.91 -5.36 -8.49
N MET A 408 2.32 -4.24 -8.90
CA MET A 408 3.05 -3.10 -9.44
C MET A 408 2.48 -1.79 -8.90
N PHE A 409 3.37 -0.88 -8.53
CA PHE A 409 3.10 0.55 -8.45
C PHE A 409 3.58 1.18 -9.76
N GLU A 410 2.66 1.53 -10.65
CA GLU A 410 2.96 2.21 -11.90
C GLU A 410 2.69 3.70 -11.76
N THR A 411 3.62 4.57 -12.17
CA THR A 411 3.50 6.01 -11.98
C THR A 411 3.94 6.79 -13.22
N ARG A 412 3.28 7.92 -13.50
CA ARG A 412 3.53 8.75 -14.70
C ARG A 412 4.89 9.43 -14.75
N TRP A 413 5.62 9.45 -13.64
CA TRP A 413 6.87 10.19 -13.49
C TRP A 413 8.04 9.25 -13.17
N PRO A 414 9.27 9.61 -13.59
CA PRO A 414 10.42 8.76 -13.31
C PRO A 414 10.65 8.67 -11.80
N VAL A 415 10.97 7.47 -11.33
CA VAL A 415 11.32 7.24 -9.92
C VAL A 415 12.80 7.52 -9.74
N THR A 416 13.11 8.53 -8.92
CA THR A 416 14.46 8.84 -8.47
C THR A 416 14.75 8.10 -7.18
N LEU A 417 15.85 7.34 -7.14
CA LEU A 417 16.24 6.58 -5.97
C LEU A 417 16.78 7.47 -4.85
N THR A 418 16.66 7.01 -3.61
CA THR A 418 17.45 7.58 -2.52
C THR A 418 18.92 7.14 -2.65
N PRO A 419 19.88 7.87 -2.03
CA PRO A 419 21.28 7.45 -2.03
C PRO A 419 21.48 6.05 -1.43
N HIS A 420 20.72 5.71 -0.40
CA HIS A 420 20.84 4.41 0.26
C HIS A 420 20.23 3.27 -0.55
N ALA A 421 19.23 3.53 -1.40
CA ALA A 421 18.69 2.53 -2.32
C ALA A 421 19.59 2.29 -3.53
N ALA A 422 20.21 3.36 -4.06
CA ALA A 422 21.17 3.29 -5.15
C ALA A 422 22.48 2.58 -4.75
N GLY A 423 22.90 2.73 -3.48
CA GLY A 423 24.11 2.10 -2.93
C GLY A 423 23.85 0.84 -2.08
N ALA A 424 22.65 0.25 -2.15
CA ALA A 424 22.28 -0.87 -1.30
C ALA A 424 23.03 -2.17 -1.66
N ASP A 425 23.55 -2.90 -0.67
CA ASP A 425 24.21 -4.20 -0.87
C ASP A 425 23.28 -5.26 -1.50
N HIS A 426 21.96 -5.10 -1.30
CA HIS A 426 20.95 -6.00 -1.84
C HIS A 426 20.46 -5.57 -3.24
N LEU A 427 21.01 -4.51 -3.84
CA LEU A 427 20.83 -4.18 -5.26
C LEU A 427 21.65 -5.14 -6.14
N GLN A 428 20.98 -5.83 -7.06
CA GLN A 428 21.62 -6.82 -7.93
C GLN A 428 22.44 -6.13 -9.04
N GLN A 429 23.75 -6.35 -9.04
CA GLN A 429 24.70 -5.68 -9.94
C GLN A 429 24.64 -6.14 -11.40
N ARG A 430 24.03 -7.29 -11.67
CA ARG A 430 24.00 -7.91 -13.00
C ARG A 430 22.58 -8.24 -13.45
N TYR A 431 21.63 -7.35 -13.17
CA TYR A 431 20.24 -7.60 -13.56
C TYR A 431 20.10 -7.74 -15.09
N ASP A 432 20.85 -6.96 -15.87
CA ASP A 432 20.80 -7.03 -17.33
C ASP A 432 21.22 -8.39 -17.92
N ASP A 433 21.96 -9.21 -17.17
CA ASP A 433 22.40 -10.54 -17.61
C ASP A 433 21.22 -11.48 -17.88
N VAL A 434 20.03 -11.26 -17.29
CA VAL A 434 18.86 -12.14 -17.50
C VAL A 434 18.34 -12.13 -18.94
N TRP A 435 18.68 -11.11 -19.73
CA TRP A 435 18.34 -11.03 -21.16
C TRP A 435 19.50 -11.42 -22.08
N GLN A 436 20.67 -11.76 -21.54
CA GLN A 436 21.80 -12.22 -22.36
C GLN A 436 21.47 -13.56 -23.03
N GLY A 437 21.87 -13.69 -24.30
CA GLY A 437 21.65 -14.89 -25.09
C GLY A 437 20.28 -14.97 -25.76
N LEU A 438 19.46 -13.91 -25.74
CA LEU A 438 18.37 -13.77 -26.72
C LEU A 438 18.97 -13.66 -28.13
N GLU A 439 18.57 -14.56 -29.03
CA GLU A 439 19.16 -14.70 -30.36
C GLU A 439 18.28 -14.13 -31.48
N ARG A 440 18.92 -13.84 -32.62
CA ARG A 440 18.21 -13.46 -33.85
C ARG A 440 17.61 -14.71 -34.51
N HIS A 441 16.30 -14.91 -34.37
CA HIS A 441 15.58 -15.99 -35.05
C HIS A 441 15.10 -15.65 -36.47
N PHE A 442 15.14 -14.37 -36.87
CA PHE A 442 14.68 -13.94 -38.20
C PHE A 442 15.49 -14.57 -39.33
N ARG A 443 14.82 -15.25 -40.26
CA ARG A 443 15.41 -15.78 -41.50
C ARG A 443 14.88 -14.95 -42.66
N ALA A 444 15.76 -14.18 -43.29
CA ALA A 444 15.41 -13.48 -44.52
C ALA A 444 15.18 -14.54 -45.61
N LEU A 445 14.09 -14.39 -46.36
CA LEU A 445 13.75 -15.24 -47.50
C LEU A 445 14.76 -15.09 -48.64
#